data_AF-A0A5C6G6I6-F1
#
_entry.id   AF-A0A5C6G6I6-F1
#
_cell.length_a   1.000
_cell.length_b   1.000
_cell.length_c   1.000
_cell.angle_alpha   90.00
_cell.angle_beta   90.00
_cell.angle_gamma   90.00
#
_symmetry.space_group_name_H-M   'P 1'
#
loop_
_entity.id
_entity.type
_entity.pdbx_description
1 polymer ?
#
loop_
_entity_poly.entity_id
_entity_poly.type
_entity_poly.pdbx_seq_one_letter_code
_entity_poly.pdbx_strand_id
1 'polypeptide(L)'
;MAQTGQTWLMVHAGLTGFILVPTIVVWLATLCLARRREDPARESFIWLKACHPLFLLCLFLVVASDVSGIILMSWQSGDGSFDEAAHPASAVNSLDQTYQYSGLAATLFRNVVNALFVILFAELGNGFRYAQSRRHPRFRNRIRIAAFLAATVLFALSVVYFAVPLAASVQYNETRSALLLASLQRAWNKAKLLGAALNIISFVVSIVQVVYAWFVVVQYAGLPARKSAVLYLVSTILDAVRWVFLTVLLGKWHLHGHQAPHALTTIEPVFDSWIRFVILMLLLVIGTRGIDGLWGIMQHWTQAEYPQPPASSYDQAPLSRSTYYQPQQHEYPAWQCPQSNPDPYGAWNVHELATPQQVAQIEELEARQTQQPVYYSDAYQMPGVSGRKEGVGEQSCKAAPMP
;
A
#
# COMPACT_ATOMS: atom_id res chain seq x y z
N MET A 1 -35.88 1.80 -11.55
CA MET A 1 -34.73 1.76 -10.61
C MET A 1 -33.56 0.95 -11.15
N ALA A 2 -33.78 -0.15 -11.89
CA ALA A 2 -32.71 -0.95 -12.49
C ALA A 2 -31.83 -0.16 -13.48
N GLN A 3 -32.42 0.61 -14.40
CA GLN A 3 -31.68 1.41 -15.40
C GLN A 3 -30.73 2.46 -14.79
N THR A 4 -31.12 3.10 -13.68
CA THR A 4 -30.27 4.10 -13.00
C THR A 4 -29.12 3.44 -12.24
N GLY A 5 -29.34 2.28 -11.62
CA GLY A 5 -28.28 1.47 -11.00
C GLY A 5 -27.28 0.92 -12.01
N GLN A 6 -27.77 0.40 -13.14
CA GLN A 6 -26.93 -0.14 -14.21
C GLN A 6 -26.04 0.94 -14.84
N THR A 7 -26.59 2.13 -15.10
CA THR A 7 -25.81 3.27 -15.62
C THR A 7 -24.70 3.67 -14.65
N TRP A 8 -24.99 3.71 -13.35
CA TRP A 8 -23.97 4.00 -12.33
C TRP A 8 -22.85 2.96 -12.34
N LEU A 9 -23.18 1.66 -12.36
CA LEU A 9 -22.18 0.58 -12.43
C LEU A 9 -21.33 0.67 -13.69
N MET A 10 -21.92 1.00 -14.85
CA MET A 10 -21.16 1.19 -16.09
C MET A 10 -20.13 2.31 -15.98
N VAL A 11 -20.53 3.46 -15.42
CA VAL A 11 -19.61 4.58 -15.23
C VAL A 11 -18.55 4.26 -14.17
N HIS A 12 -18.93 3.61 -13.08
CA HIS A 12 -18.02 3.18 -12.02
C HIS A 12 -16.96 2.19 -12.54
N ALA A 13 -17.38 1.18 -13.30
CA ALA A 13 -16.51 0.20 -13.95
C ALA A 13 -15.57 0.87 -14.95
N GLY A 14 -16.08 1.79 -15.78
CA GLY A 14 -15.27 2.51 -16.77
C GLY A 14 -14.19 3.37 -16.11
N LEU A 15 -14.56 4.17 -15.11
CA LEU A 15 -13.61 5.06 -14.42
C LEU A 15 -12.56 4.30 -13.60
N THR A 16 -12.95 3.19 -12.97
CA THR A 16 -12.06 2.34 -12.18
C THR A 16 -11.19 1.45 -13.07
N GLY A 17 -11.76 0.93 -14.16
CA GLY A 17 -11.06 0.13 -15.15
C GLY A 17 -10.00 0.92 -15.92
N PHE A 18 -10.27 2.19 -16.21
CA PHE A 18 -9.33 3.04 -16.94
C PHE A 18 -7.98 3.20 -16.24
N ILE A 19 -7.97 3.24 -14.90
CA ILE A 19 -6.74 3.45 -14.12
C ILE A 19 -5.94 2.16 -13.87
N LEU A 20 -6.46 0.98 -14.22
CA LEU A 20 -5.73 -0.29 -14.07
C LEU A 20 -4.41 -0.26 -14.84
N VAL A 21 -4.47 0.06 -16.14
CA VAL A 21 -3.28 0.06 -17.01
C VAL A 21 -2.23 1.08 -16.55
N PRO A 22 -2.57 2.36 -16.30
CA PRO A 22 -1.63 3.30 -15.70
C PRO A 22 -1.05 2.79 -14.38
N THR A 23 -1.87 2.25 -13.48
CA THR A 23 -1.38 1.73 -12.18
C THR A 23 -0.38 0.58 -12.34
N ILE A 24 -0.55 -0.30 -13.33
CA ILE A 24 0.42 -1.34 -13.66
C ILE A 24 1.76 -0.72 -14.10
N VAL A 25 1.72 0.26 -15.00
CA VAL A 25 2.93 0.98 -15.46
C VAL A 25 3.65 1.62 -14.28
N VAL A 26 2.91 2.29 -13.39
CA VAL A 26 3.46 2.88 -12.17
C VAL A 26 4.10 1.82 -11.29
N TRP A 27 3.42 0.69 -11.08
CA TRP A 27 3.94 -0.38 -10.24
C TRP A 27 5.28 -0.91 -10.78
N LEU A 28 5.34 -1.21 -12.08
CA LEU A 28 6.58 -1.63 -12.74
C LEU A 28 7.68 -0.57 -12.62
N ALA A 29 7.34 0.71 -12.81
CA ALA A 29 8.28 1.81 -12.60
C ALA A 29 8.76 1.90 -11.14
N THR A 30 7.88 1.70 -10.15
CA THR A 30 8.24 1.66 -8.73
C THR A 30 9.19 0.51 -8.42
N LEU A 31 8.98 -0.66 -9.01
CA LEU A 31 9.89 -1.81 -8.84
C LEU A 31 11.29 -1.50 -9.39
N CYS A 32 11.36 -0.93 -10.59
CA CYS A 32 12.60 -0.66 -11.31
C CYS A 32 13.39 0.54 -10.78
N LEU A 33 12.70 1.65 -10.49
CA LEU A 33 13.32 2.96 -10.21
C LEU A 33 13.49 3.24 -8.71
N ALA A 34 12.55 2.81 -7.86
CA ALA A 34 12.66 2.98 -6.41
C ALA A 34 13.48 1.84 -5.77
N ARG A 35 14.74 1.69 -6.19
CA ARG A 35 15.65 0.67 -5.61
C ARG A 35 16.13 1.09 -4.23
N ARG A 36 16.06 0.15 -3.28
CA ARG A 36 16.61 0.26 -1.94
C ARG A 36 18.07 -0.18 -2.00
N ARG A 37 19.00 0.77 -2.03
CA ARG A 37 20.44 0.47 -1.94
C ARG A 37 20.88 0.59 -0.49
N GLU A 38 20.35 -0.30 0.36
CA GLU A 38 20.60 -0.39 1.81
C GLU A 38 20.35 0.89 2.64
N ASP A 39 19.80 1.93 2.02
CA ASP A 39 19.55 3.22 2.66
C ASP A 39 18.38 3.12 3.67
N PRO A 40 18.61 3.31 4.99
CA PRO A 40 17.55 3.27 5.99
C PRO A 40 16.53 4.41 5.81
N ALA A 41 16.87 5.47 5.07
CA ALA A 41 15.96 6.55 4.73
C ALA A 41 14.88 6.12 3.72
N ARG A 42 15.12 5.01 3.00
CA ARG A 42 14.27 4.46 1.94
C ARG A 42 13.44 3.23 2.40
N GLU A 43 13.36 2.96 3.69
CA GLU A 43 12.54 1.86 4.24
C GLU A 43 11.06 1.95 3.83
N SER A 44 10.53 3.16 3.67
CA SER A 44 9.15 3.42 3.26
C SER A 44 8.79 2.82 1.89
N PHE A 45 9.75 2.70 0.97
CA PHE A 45 9.49 2.19 -0.38
C PHE A 45 9.17 0.69 -0.42
N ILE A 46 9.46 -0.06 0.64
CA ILE A 46 9.01 -1.45 0.78
C ILE A 46 7.49 -1.48 0.88
N TRP A 47 6.93 -0.61 1.71
CA TRP A 47 5.48 -0.45 1.87
C TRP A 47 4.83 0.04 0.58
N LEU A 48 5.47 0.99 -0.12
CA LEU A 48 4.96 1.46 -1.41
C LEU A 48 4.87 0.32 -2.44
N LYS A 49 5.91 -0.52 -2.52
CA LYS A 49 5.93 -1.70 -3.41
C LYS A 49 4.85 -2.72 -3.05
N ALA A 50 4.53 -2.88 -1.76
CA ALA A 50 3.45 -3.74 -1.30
C ALA A 50 2.04 -3.17 -1.58
N CYS A 51 1.87 -1.84 -1.53
CA CYS A 51 0.59 -1.19 -1.80
C CYS A 51 0.10 -1.43 -3.23
N HIS A 52 0.99 -1.39 -4.23
CA HIS A 52 0.63 -1.51 -5.63
C HIS A 52 -0.12 -2.80 -6.02
N PRO A 53 0.41 -4.02 -5.76
CA PRO A 53 -0.27 -5.26 -6.15
C PRO A 53 -1.61 -5.43 -5.43
N LEU A 54 -1.70 -5.02 -4.16
CA LEU A 54 -2.97 -5.07 -3.42
C LEU A 54 -3.99 -4.07 -3.96
N PHE A 55 -3.53 -2.88 -4.38
CA PHE A 55 -4.41 -1.90 -5.02
C PHE A 55 -4.85 -2.38 -6.41
N LEU A 56 -3.97 -2.98 -7.21
CA LEU A 56 -4.34 -3.59 -8.50
C LEU A 56 -5.36 -4.71 -8.32
N LEU A 57 -5.18 -5.60 -7.34
CA LEU A 57 -6.12 -6.65 -7.02
C LEU A 57 -7.48 -6.06 -6.59
N CYS A 58 -7.48 -5.01 -5.77
CA CYS A 58 -8.68 -4.27 -5.42
C CYS A 58 -9.40 -3.75 -6.67
N LEU A 59 -8.69 -3.04 -7.57
CA LEU A 59 -9.29 -2.48 -8.79
C LEU A 59 -9.89 -3.58 -9.68
N PHE A 60 -9.18 -4.69 -9.85
CA PHE A 60 -9.66 -5.83 -10.62
C PHE A 60 -10.96 -6.41 -10.02
N LEU A 61 -11.01 -6.60 -8.70
CA LEU A 61 -12.19 -7.11 -8.01
C LEU A 61 -13.38 -6.14 -8.06
N VAL A 62 -13.13 -4.82 -8.00
CA VAL A 62 -14.17 -3.81 -8.21
C VAL A 62 -14.75 -3.93 -9.62
N VAL A 63 -13.90 -3.97 -10.65
CA VAL A 63 -14.37 -4.10 -12.04
C VAL A 63 -15.13 -5.41 -12.23
N ALA A 64 -14.65 -6.52 -11.67
CA ALA A 64 -15.34 -7.81 -11.73
C ALA A 64 -16.72 -7.75 -11.04
N SER A 65 -16.81 -7.08 -9.89
CA SER A 65 -18.08 -6.80 -9.21
C SER A 65 -19.00 -6.01 -10.12
N ASP A 66 -18.56 -4.86 -10.61
CA ASP A 66 -19.41 -3.96 -11.39
C ASP A 66 -19.91 -4.62 -12.67
N VAL A 67 -19.04 -5.33 -13.40
CA VAL A 67 -19.42 -6.07 -14.61
C VAL A 67 -20.46 -7.14 -14.29
N SER A 68 -20.27 -7.89 -13.20
CA SER A 68 -21.26 -8.90 -12.77
C SER A 68 -22.60 -8.24 -12.43
N GLY A 69 -22.58 -7.09 -11.75
CA GLY A 69 -23.76 -6.30 -11.42
C GLY A 69 -24.48 -5.73 -12.66
N ILE A 70 -23.73 -5.26 -13.67
CA ILE A 70 -24.30 -4.76 -14.94
C ILE A 70 -25.05 -5.87 -15.65
N ILE A 71 -24.46 -7.06 -15.75
CA ILE A 71 -25.08 -8.22 -16.39
C ILE A 71 -26.32 -8.64 -15.58
N LEU A 72 -26.19 -8.77 -14.25
CA LEU A 72 -27.29 -9.15 -13.37
C LEU A 72 -28.48 -8.19 -13.48
N MET A 73 -28.24 -6.88 -13.47
CA MET A 73 -29.30 -5.87 -13.62
C MET A 73 -29.91 -5.86 -15.02
N SER A 74 -29.17 -6.27 -16.06
CA SER A 74 -29.72 -6.41 -17.42
C SER A 74 -30.73 -7.55 -17.55
N TRP A 75 -30.68 -8.52 -16.63
CA TRP A 75 -31.62 -9.65 -16.56
C TRP A 75 -32.82 -9.36 -15.65
N GLN A 76 -32.89 -8.15 -15.08
CA GLN A 76 -33.94 -7.75 -14.16
C GLN A 76 -35.07 -7.01 -14.90
N SER A 77 -36.29 -7.48 -14.71
CA SER A 77 -37.52 -6.86 -15.20
C SER A 77 -37.84 -5.56 -14.44
N GLY A 78 -38.73 -4.74 -15.00
CA GLY A 78 -39.10 -3.44 -14.43
C GLY A 78 -39.73 -3.51 -13.03
N ASP A 79 -40.31 -4.66 -12.66
CA ASP A 79 -40.88 -4.95 -11.34
C ASP A 79 -39.83 -5.47 -10.32
N GLY A 80 -38.58 -5.65 -10.76
CA GLY A 80 -37.49 -6.15 -9.94
C GLY A 80 -37.34 -7.68 -9.92
N SER A 81 -38.24 -8.41 -10.59
CA SER A 81 -38.09 -9.86 -10.80
C SER A 81 -37.00 -10.15 -11.83
N PHE A 82 -36.38 -11.33 -11.78
CA PHE A 82 -35.44 -11.75 -12.81
C PHE A 82 -36.18 -12.46 -13.94
N ASP A 83 -35.71 -12.29 -15.17
CA ASP A 83 -36.22 -13.01 -16.33
C ASP A 83 -35.80 -14.49 -16.27
N GLU A 84 -36.55 -15.26 -15.50
CA GLU A 84 -36.38 -16.71 -15.33
C GLU A 84 -36.75 -17.51 -16.59
N ALA A 85 -37.40 -16.88 -17.58
CA ALA A 85 -37.72 -17.53 -18.85
C ALA A 85 -36.51 -17.58 -19.79
N ALA A 86 -35.68 -16.52 -19.80
CA ALA A 86 -34.47 -16.46 -20.60
C ALA A 86 -33.20 -16.92 -19.86
N HIS A 87 -33.18 -16.84 -18.53
CA HIS A 87 -31.98 -17.12 -17.72
C HIS A 87 -32.28 -18.11 -16.58
N PRO A 88 -31.51 -19.20 -16.44
CA PRO A 88 -31.75 -20.16 -15.36
C PRO A 88 -31.42 -19.53 -14.00
N ALA A 89 -32.19 -19.89 -12.97
CA ALA A 89 -32.00 -19.38 -11.60
C ALA A 89 -30.58 -19.61 -11.06
N SER A 90 -29.90 -20.71 -11.48
CA SER A 90 -28.50 -20.97 -11.11
C SER A 90 -27.53 -19.92 -11.66
N ALA A 91 -27.74 -19.43 -12.88
CA ALA A 91 -26.91 -18.38 -13.48
C ALA A 91 -27.11 -17.04 -12.77
N VAL A 92 -28.37 -16.68 -12.48
CA VAL A 92 -28.71 -15.47 -11.71
C VAL A 92 -28.02 -15.51 -10.35
N ASN A 93 -28.11 -16.63 -9.63
CA ASN A 93 -27.49 -16.80 -8.32
C ASN A 93 -25.96 -16.72 -8.38
N SER A 94 -25.35 -17.33 -9.39
CA SER A 94 -23.90 -17.32 -9.56
C SER A 94 -23.38 -15.89 -9.84
N LEU A 95 -24.11 -15.11 -10.65
CA LEU A 95 -23.78 -13.71 -10.88
C LEU A 95 -23.98 -12.85 -9.63
N ASP A 96 -25.08 -13.03 -8.89
CA ASP A 96 -25.32 -12.30 -7.64
C ASP A 96 -24.23 -12.59 -6.59
N GLN A 97 -23.84 -13.87 -6.44
CA GLN A 97 -22.71 -14.26 -5.59
C GLN A 97 -21.40 -13.62 -6.06
N THR A 98 -21.12 -13.64 -7.36
CA THR A 98 -19.91 -13.03 -7.93
C THR A 98 -19.88 -11.54 -7.65
N TYR A 99 -20.98 -10.82 -7.89
CA TYR A 99 -21.16 -9.41 -7.58
C TYR A 99 -20.88 -9.12 -6.10
N GLN A 100 -21.56 -9.82 -5.19
CA GLN A 100 -21.42 -9.57 -3.75
C GLN A 100 -20.04 -9.93 -3.21
N TYR A 101 -19.51 -11.11 -3.55
CA TYR A 101 -18.26 -11.60 -2.99
C TYR A 101 -17.05 -10.83 -3.53
N SER A 102 -17.03 -10.49 -4.81
CA SER A 102 -15.96 -9.66 -5.38
C SER A 102 -16.01 -8.23 -4.82
N GLY A 103 -17.18 -7.64 -4.63
CA GLY A 103 -17.33 -6.32 -3.98
C GLY A 103 -16.86 -6.30 -2.52
N LEU A 104 -17.19 -7.34 -1.74
CA LEU A 104 -16.69 -7.49 -0.37
C LEU A 104 -15.16 -7.67 -0.33
N ALA A 105 -14.63 -8.55 -1.19
CA ALA A 105 -13.19 -8.80 -1.28
C ALA A 105 -12.42 -7.55 -1.74
N ALA A 106 -12.94 -6.83 -2.73
CA ALA A 106 -12.39 -5.55 -3.17
C ALA A 106 -12.28 -4.57 -2.00
N THR A 107 -13.36 -4.45 -1.20
CA THR A 107 -13.38 -3.56 -0.04
C THR A 107 -12.35 -3.95 1.03
N LEU A 108 -12.16 -5.25 1.26
CA LEU A 108 -11.09 -5.75 2.13
C LEU A 108 -9.72 -5.26 1.64
N PHE A 109 -9.35 -5.55 0.39
CA PHE A 109 -8.04 -5.15 -0.14
C PHE A 109 -7.86 -3.62 -0.16
N ARG A 110 -8.92 -2.87 -0.48
CA ARG A 110 -8.93 -1.41 -0.41
C ARG A 110 -8.55 -0.88 0.98
N ASN A 111 -9.08 -1.52 2.02
CA ASN A 111 -8.83 -1.18 3.42
C ASN A 111 -7.48 -1.68 3.93
N VAL A 112 -7.00 -2.82 3.45
CA VAL A 112 -5.62 -3.26 3.69
C VAL A 112 -4.65 -2.23 3.10
N VAL A 113 -4.89 -1.76 1.88
CA VAL A 113 -4.10 -0.68 1.27
C VAL A 113 -4.17 0.59 2.12
N ASN A 114 -5.35 0.98 2.65
CA ASN A 114 -5.47 2.11 3.60
C ASN A 114 -4.52 1.94 4.80
N ALA A 115 -4.51 0.77 5.44
CA ALA A 115 -3.65 0.49 6.58
C ALA A 115 -2.16 0.56 6.22
N LEU A 116 -1.77 0.06 5.04
CA LEU A 116 -0.38 0.15 4.57
C LEU A 116 0.03 1.59 4.27
N PHE A 117 -0.87 2.42 3.75
CA PHE A 117 -0.64 3.86 3.56
C PHE A 117 -0.35 4.56 4.88
N VAL A 118 -0.97 4.12 5.98
CA VAL A 118 -0.69 4.65 7.31
C VAL A 118 0.78 4.45 7.70
N ILE A 119 1.27 3.23 7.50
CA ILE A 119 2.67 2.87 7.78
C ILE A 119 3.60 3.59 6.80
N LEU A 120 3.25 3.62 5.52
CA LEU A 120 4.03 4.25 4.45
C LEU A 120 4.31 5.72 4.73
N PHE A 121 3.29 6.52 5.06
CA PHE A 121 3.49 7.94 5.35
C PHE A 121 4.31 8.17 6.62
N ALA A 122 4.07 7.39 7.67
CA ALA A 122 4.84 7.47 8.91
C ALA A 122 6.34 7.16 8.69
N GLU A 123 6.64 6.06 7.99
CA GLU A 123 8.02 5.68 7.65
C GLU A 123 8.65 6.64 6.65
N LEU A 124 7.89 7.18 5.70
CA LEU A 124 8.42 8.15 4.75
C LEU A 124 8.83 9.43 5.48
N GLY A 125 8.00 9.95 6.38
CA GLY A 125 8.37 11.11 7.21
C GLY A 125 9.59 10.84 8.11
N ASN A 126 9.71 9.64 8.67
CA ASN A 126 10.93 9.21 9.37
C ASN A 126 12.16 9.19 8.44
N GLY A 127 12.00 8.71 7.21
CA GLY A 127 13.03 8.68 6.18
C GLY A 127 13.52 10.07 5.82
N PHE A 128 12.61 11.04 5.62
CA PHE A 128 12.96 12.45 5.44
C PHE A 128 13.77 12.99 6.63
N ARG A 129 13.33 12.75 7.86
CA ARG A 129 14.06 13.26 9.03
C ARG A 129 15.45 12.61 9.20
N TYR A 130 15.57 11.34 8.82
CA TYR A 130 16.86 10.64 8.79
C TYR A 130 17.79 11.22 7.70
N ALA A 131 17.27 11.46 6.50
CA ALA A 131 18.05 12.02 5.40
C ALA A 131 18.65 13.41 5.73
N GLN A 132 17.91 14.23 6.47
CA GLN A 132 18.37 15.54 6.90
C GLN A 132 19.45 15.48 7.99
N SER A 133 19.22 14.69 9.03
CA SER A 133 20.07 14.70 10.23
C SER A 133 21.19 13.66 10.21
N ARG A 134 21.14 12.71 9.26
CA ARG A 134 21.98 11.49 9.19
C ARG A 134 22.05 10.71 10.50
N ARG A 135 21.07 10.93 11.38
CA ARG A 135 20.90 10.30 12.69
C ARG A 135 19.47 9.83 12.81
N HIS A 136 19.25 8.83 13.64
CA HIS A 136 17.89 8.40 13.90
C HIS A 136 17.09 9.54 14.57
N PRO A 137 15.92 9.91 14.02
CA PRO A 137 15.13 11.00 14.57
C PRO A 137 14.73 10.72 16.01
N ARG A 138 14.82 11.73 16.87
CA ARG A 138 14.17 11.68 18.19
C ARG A 138 12.68 11.40 17.97
N PHE A 139 12.16 10.39 18.68
CA PHE A 139 10.80 9.85 18.59
C PHE A 139 10.46 8.95 17.38
N ARG A 140 11.43 8.51 16.55
CA ARG A 140 11.18 7.55 15.44
C ARG A 140 10.31 6.36 15.89
N ASN A 141 10.71 5.70 16.97
CA ASN A 141 10.02 4.50 17.46
C ASN A 141 8.59 4.79 17.90
N ARG A 142 8.31 5.97 18.50
CA ARG A 142 6.95 6.32 18.94
C ARG A 142 6.01 6.49 17.75
N ILE A 143 6.47 7.21 16.72
CA ILE A 143 5.68 7.42 15.48
C ILE A 143 5.46 6.10 14.75
N ARG A 144 6.51 5.28 14.65
CA ARG A 144 6.44 3.93 14.05
C ARG A 144 5.41 3.06 14.78
N ILE A 145 5.54 2.91 16.09
CA ILE A 145 4.62 2.09 16.90
C ILE A 145 3.18 2.61 16.78
N ALA A 146 2.97 3.92 16.85
CA ALA A 146 1.64 4.50 16.68
C ALA A 146 1.02 4.19 15.30
N ALA A 147 1.82 4.27 14.23
CA ALA A 147 1.37 3.96 12.87
C ALA A 147 1.04 2.46 12.72
N PHE A 148 1.89 1.57 13.24
CA PHE A 148 1.62 0.12 13.23
C PHE A 148 0.38 -0.23 14.06
N LEU A 149 0.19 0.39 15.22
CA LEU A 149 -1.00 0.20 16.05
C LEU A 149 -2.26 0.65 15.30
N ALA A 150 -2.26 1.86 14.73
CA ALA A 150 -3.37 2.37 13.94
C ALA A 150 -3.68 1.47 12.72
N ALA A 151 -2.65 1.04 11.98
CA ALA A 151 -2.78 0.14 10.84
C ALA A 151 -3.35 -1.24 11.25
N THR A 152 -2.94 -1.76 12.42
CA THR A 152 -3.45 -3.03 12.95
C THR A 152 -4.93 -2.93 13.31
N VAL A 153 -5.34 -1.83 13.95
CA VAL A 153 -6.76 -1.58 14.25
C VAL A 153 -7.59 -1.48 12.97
N LEU A 154 -7.11 -0.73 11.97
CA LEU A 154 -7.79 -0.62 10.68
C LEU A 154 -7.87 -1.96 9.95
N PHE A 155 -6.81 -2.76 10.00
CA PHE A 155 -6.79 -4.10 9.42
C PHE A 155 -7.80 -5.03 10.11
N ALA A 156 -7.81 -5.09 11.44
CA ALA A 156 -8.74 -5.91 12.19
C ALA A 156 -10.20 -5.52 11.90
N LEU A 157 -10.52 -4.23 11.91
CA LEU A 157 -11.84 -3.73 11.54
C LEU A 157 -12.21 -4.09 10.10
N SER A 158 -11.26 -4.05 9.16
CA SER A 158 -11.50 -4.44 7.78
C SER A 158 -11.81 -5.94 7.64
N VAL A 159 -11.12 -6.80 8.38
CA VAL A 159 -11.39 -8.24 8.37
C VAL A 159 -12.79 -8.51 8.89
N VAL A 160 -13.21 -7.85 9.98
CA VAL A 160 -14.57 -7.99 10.53
C VAL A 160 -15.62 -7.44 9.56
N TYR A 161 -15.37 -6.28 8.95
CA TYR A 161 -16.24 -5.68 7.93
C TYR A 161 -16.49 -6.65 6.77
N PHE A 162 -15.46 -7.39 6.36
CA PHE A 162 -15.55 -8.39 5.28
C PHE A 162 -16.23 -9.69 5.75
N ALA A 163 -15.77 -10.26 6.86
CA ALA A 163 -16.15 -11.61 7.29
C ALA A 163 -17.61 -11.73 7.73
N VAL A 164 -18.14 -10.71 8.43
CA VAL A 164 -19.51 -10.73 8.97
C VAL A 164 -20.58 -10.82 7.87
N PRO A 165 -20.62 -9.91 6.87
CA PRO A 165 -21.60 -10.01 5.78
C PRO A 165 -21.33 -11.22 4.88
N LEU A 166 -20.07 -11.60 4.66
CA LEU A 166 -19.75 -12.78 3.85
C LEU A 166 -20.32 -14.06 4.47
N ALA A 167 -20.07 -14.30 5.76
CA ALA A 167 -20.56 -15.49 6.45
C ALA A 167 -22.10 -15.58 6.42
N ALA A 168 -22.78 -14.45 6.64
CA ALA A 168 -24.23 -14.39 6.56
C ALA A 168 -24.75 -14.63 5.13
N SER A 169 -24.04 -14.12 4.12
CA SER A 169 -24.41 -14.28 2.71
C SER A 169 -24.26 -15.74 2.25
N VAL A 170 -23.19 -16.42 2.66
CA VAL A 170 -22.99 -17.85 2.38
C VAL A 170 -24.12 -18.69 2.99
N GLN A 171 -24.42 -18.50 4.28
CA GLN A 171 -25.50 -19.23 4.96
C GLN A 171 -26.87 -18.98 4.31
N TYR A 172 -27.17 -17.73 3.96
CA TYR A 172 -28.40 -17.38 3.28
C TYR A 172 -28.50 -18.04 1.90
N ASN A 173 -27.42 -18.04 1.13
CA ASN A 173 -27.43 -18.59 -0.23
C ASN A 173 -27.59 -20.12 -0.28
N GLU A 174 -27.12 -20.84 0.73
CA GLU A 174 -27.30 -22.30 0.83
C GLU A 174 -28.73 -22.70 1.15
N THR A 175 -29.42 -21.96 2.03
CA THR A 175 -30.71 -22.41 2.61
C THR A 175 -31.91 -21.59 2.13
N ARG A 176 -31.69 -20.32 1.75
CA ARG A 176 -32.73 -19.36 1.28
C ARG A 176 -33.93 -19.21 2.21
N SER A 177 -33.70 -19.26 3.53
CA SER A 177 -34.79 -19.15 4.51
C SER A 177 -35.05 -17.70 4.93
N ALA A 178 -36.32 -17.38 5.25
CA ALA A 178 -36.72 -16.05 5.72
C ALA A 178 -36.03 -15.65 7.04
N LEU A 179 -35.76 -16.62 7.92
CA LEU A 179 -35.03 -16.39 9.18
C LEU A 179 -33.57 -15.99 8.91
N LEU A 180 -32.91 -16.60 7.91
CA LEU A 180 -31.56 -16.25 7.52
C LEU A 180 -31.51 -14.90 6.79
N LEU A 181 -32.55 -14.52 6.04
CA LEU A 181 -32.65 -13.19 5.45
C LEU A 181 -32.61 -12.09 6.53
N ALA A 182 -33.32 -12.26 7.64
CA ALA A 182 -33.27 -11.33 8.77
C ALA A 182 -31.88 -11.31 9.45
N SER A 183 -31.14 -12.42 9.44
CA SER A 183 -29.76 -12.46 9.92
C SER A 183 -28.79 -11.73 8.98
N LEU A 184 -28.98 -11.88 7.67
CA LEU A 184 -28.23 -11.19 6.62
C LEU A 184 -28.43 -9.67 6.70
N GLN A 185 -29.68 -9.22 6.84
CA GLN A 185 -29.99 -7.79 7.05
C GLN A 185 -29.26 -7.21 8.26
N ARG A 186 -29.22 -7.96 9.37
CA ARG A 186 -28.50 -7.55 10.59
C ARG A 186 -26.98 -7.50 10.36
N ALA A 187 -26.42 -8.47 9.63
CA ALA A 187 -25.01 -8.49 9.27
C ALA A 187 -24.62 -7.27 8.42
N TRP A 188 -25.43 -6.92 7.42
CA TRP A 188 -25.24 -5.72 6.60
C TRP A 188 -25.35 -4.42 7.40
N ASN A 189 -26.30 -4.33 8.33
CA ASN A 189 -26.40 -3.16 9.21
C ASN A 189 -25.16 -3.01 10.11
N LYS A 190 -24.61 -4.12 10.63
CA LYS A 190 -23.34 -4.10 11.36
C LYS A 190 -22.18 -3.66 10.46
N ALA A 191 -22.12 -4.16 9.23
CA ALA A 191 -21.10 -3.78 8.26
C ALA A 191 -21.14 -2.27 7.97
N LYS A 192 -22.33 -1.65 7.84
CA LYS A 192 -22.48 -0.20 7.68
C LYS A 192 -21.85 0.58 8.84
N LEU A 193 -22.11 0.17 10.08
CA LEU A 193 -21.52 0.79 11.27
C LEU A 193 -20.00 0.63 11.32
N LEU A 194 -19.49 -0.55 10.96
CA LEU A 194 -18.05 -0.83 10.87
C LEU A 194 -17.38 0.03 9.78
N GLY A 195 -18.03 0.18 8.61
CA GLY A 195 -17.57 1.06 7.55
C GLY A 195 -17.50 2.53 7.99
N ALA A 196 -18.47 2.98 8.78
CA ALA A 196 -18.44 4.30 9.38
C ALA A 196 -17.27 4.49 10.35
N ALA A 197 -17.04 3.52 11.23
CA ALA A 197 -15.91 3.55 12.15
C ALA A 197 -14.56 3.59 11.40
N LEU A 198 -14.41 2.77 10.35
CA LEU A 198 -13.21 2.76 9.50
C LEU A 198 -12.95 4.12 8.85
N ASN A 199 -13.99 4.76 8.31
CA ASN A 199 -13.86 6.09 7.69
C ASN A 199 -13.47 7.16 8.71
N ILE A 200 -14.10 7.18 9.89
CA ILE A 200 -13.81 8.16 10.95
C ILE A 200 -12.37 8.00 11.46
N ILE A 201 -11.95 6.77 11.78
CA ILE A 201 -10.59 6.52 12.27
C ILE A 201 -9.56 6.94 11.21
N SER A 202 -9.80 6.57 9.95
CA SER A 202 -8.87 6.91 8.86
C SER A 202 -8.81 8.41 8.59
N PHE A 203 -9.94 9.11 8.70
CA PHE A 203 -9.98 10.57 8.64
C PHE A 203 -9.12 11.20 9.75
N VAL A 204 -9.29 10.78 11.01
CA VAL A 204 -8.47 11.28 12.13
C VAL A 204 -6.98 11.01 11.90
N VAL A 205 -6.62 9.81 11.45
CA VAL A 205 -5.24 9.45 11.13
C VAL A 205 -4.68 10.32 10.00
N SER A 206 -5.46 10.62 8.96
CA SER A 206 -5.03 11.48 7.86
C SER A 206 -4.68 12.91 8.30
N ILE A 207 -5.42 13.47 9.26
CA ILE A 207 -5.11 14.79 9.84
C ILE A 207 -3.75 14.75 10.55
N VAL A 208 -3.52 13.72 11.37
CA VAL A 208 -2.24 13.54 12.08
C VAL A 208 -1.07 13.41 11.09
N GLN A 209 -1.27 12.72 9.97
CA GLN A 209 -0.27 12.60 8.92
C GLN A 209 0.02 13.91 8.21
N VAL A 210 -1.00 14.72 7.93
CA VAL A 210 -0.82 16.07 7.36
C VAL A 210 0.00 16.95 8.32
N VAL A 211 -0.32 16.93 9.62
CA VAL A 211 0.44 17.68 10.64
C VAL A 211 1.89 17.19 10.68
N TYR A 212 2.11 15.87 10.60
CA TYR A 212 3.46 15.33 10.58
C TYR A 212 4.24 15.70 9.31
N ALA A 213 3.60 15.64 8.14
CA ALA A 213 4.21 16.04 6.88
C ALA A 213 4.52 17.54 6.84
N TRP A 214 3.64 18.37 7.39
CA TRP A 214 3.88 19.80 7.55
C TRP A 214 5.12 20.07 8.39
N PHE A 215 5.24 19.40 9.54
CA PHE A 215 6.43 19.50 10.39
C PHE A 215 7.72 19.10 9.68
N VAL A 216 7.67 18.07 8.81
CA VAL A 216 8.81 17.68 7.97
C VAL A 216 9.13 18.79 6.95
N VAL A 217 8.16 19.37 6.27
CA VAL A 217 8.39 20.45 5.28
C VAL A 217 9.07 21.66 5.92
N VAL A 218 8.66 22.05 7.13
CA VAL A 218 9.26 23.18 7.87
C VAL A 218 10.74 22.93 8.15
N GLN A 219 11.14 21.69 8.48
CA GLN A 219 12.55 21.36 8.69
C GLN A 219 13.40 21.48 7.43
N TYR A 220 12.80 21.37 6.25
CA TYR A 220 13.47 21.49 4.97
C TYR A 220 13.46 22.92 4.40
N ALA A 221 13.10 23.93 5.21
CA ALA A 221 13.16 25.34 4.78
C ALA A 221 14.58 25.70 4.32
N GLY A 222 14.69 26.26 3.11
CA GLY A 222 15.98 26.65 2.50
C GLY A 222 16.80 25.52 1.88
N LEU A 223 16.36 24.25 1.96
CA LEU A 223 17.10 23.11 1.41
C LEU A 223 16.58 22.71 0.01
N PRO A 224 17.43 22.20 -0.90
CA PRO A 224 17.01 21.74 -2.23
C PRO A 224 16.00 20.58 -2.17
N ALA A 225 16.10 19.75 -1.13
CA ALA A 225 15.21 18.64 -0.85
C ALA A 225 13.78 19.06 -0.43
N ARG A 226 13.53 20.36 -0.19
CA ARG A 226 12.19 20.91 0.12
C ARG A 226 11.15 20.53 -0.92
N LYS A 227 11.51 20.49 -2.20
CA LYS A 227 10.59 20.10 -3.28
C LYS A 227 10.03 18.70 -3.08
N SER A 228 10.80 17.76 -2.54
CA SER A 228 10.33 16.40 -2.27
C SER A 228 9.49 16.34 -1.00
N ALA A 229 9.86 17.10 0.04
CA ALA A 229 9.05 17.22 1.24
C ALA A 229 7.67 17.84 0.95
N VAL A 230 7.59 18.82 0.03
CA VAL A 230 6.32 19.40 -0.43
C VAL A 230 5.46 18.36 -1.16
N LEU A 231 6.04 17.52 -2.03
CA LEU A 231 5.29 16.43 -2.66
C LEU A 231 4.74 15.44 -1.63
N TYR A 232 5.50 15.16 -0.57
CA TYR A 232 5.04 14.33 0.55
C TYR A 232 3.85 14.99 1.27
N LEU A 233 3.93 16.29 1.59
CA LEU A 233 2.82 17.03 2.17
C LEU A 233 1.59 17.02 1.27
N VAL A 234 1.75 17.30 -0.02
CA VAL A 234 0.66 17.26 -1.01
C VAL A 234 0.02 15.87 -1.03
N SER A 235 0.81 14.80 -0.96
CA SER A 235 0.30 13.42 -0.90
C SER A 235 -0.58 13.18 0.33
N THR A 236 -0.16 13.67 1.50
CA THR A 236 -0.97 13.55 2.73
C THR A 236 -2.24 14.42 2.70
N ILE A 237 -2.17 15.61 2.10
CA ILE A 237 -3.34 16.48 1.93
C ILE A 237 -4.36 15.83 1.00
N LEU A 238 -3.89 15.25 -0.12
CA LEU A 238 -4.76 14.51 -1.04
C LEU A 238 -5.46 13.33 -0.35
N ASP A 239 -4.76 12.57 0.50
CA ASP A 239 -5.41 11.49 1.25
C ASP A 239 -6.43 12.03 2.27
N ALA A 240 -6.13 13.15 2.94
CA ALA A 240 -7.09 13.79 3.84
C ALA A 240 -8.34 14.29 3.10
N VAL A 241 -8.18 14.91 1.93
CA VAL A 241 -9.30 15.35 1.06
C VAL A 241 -10.16 14.16 0.65
N ARG A 242 -9.53 13.04 0.28
CA ARG A 242 -10.24 11.78 -0.02
C ARG A 242 -11.08 11.33 1.18
N TRP A 243 -10.53 11.32 2.39
CA TRP A 243 -11.28 10.93 3.58
C TRP A 243 -12.40 11.91 3.95
N VAL A 244 -12.22 13.21 3.74
CA VAL A 244 -13.28 14.21 3.88
C VAL A 244 -14.43 13.87 2.95
N PHE A 245 -14.14 13.65 1.66
CA PHE A 245 -15.16 13.30 0.67
C PHE A 245 -15.92 12.02 1.05
N LEU A 246 -15.20 10.95 1.39
CA LEU A 246 -15.80 9.67 1.77
C LEU A 246 -16.64 9.77 3.05
N THR A 247 -16.21 10.58 4.02
CA THR A 247 -16.97 10.82 5.27
C THR A 247 -18.24 11.63 5.00
N VAL A 248 -18.16 12.66 4.15
CA VAL A 248 -19.33 13.45 3.74
C VAL A 248 -20.33 12.59 2.96
N LEU A 249 -19.85 11.75 2.04
CA LEU A 249 -20.67 10.83 1.26
C LEU A 249 -21.41 9.86 2.18
N LEU A 250 -20.67 9.24 3.12
CA LEU A 250 -21.23 8.34 4.13
C LEU A 250 -22.27 9.05 5.01
N GLY A 251 -21.97 10.27 5.45
CA GLY A 251 -22.86 11.10 6.25
C GLY A 251 -24.16 11.39 5.52
N LYS A 252 -24.10 11.78 4.24
CA LYS A 252 -25.30 11.99 3.41
C LYS A 252 -26.14 10.72 3.27
N TRP A 253 -25.49 9.57 3.13
CA TRP A 253 -26.15 8.28 3.02
C TRP A 253 -26.90 7.87 4.31
N HIS A 254 -26.37 8.24 5.49
CA HIS A 254 -26.96 7.88 6.79
C HIS A 254 -27.95 8.91 7.33
N LEU A 255 -27.67 10.21 7.19
CA LEU A 255 -28.45 11.28 7.83
C LEU A 255 -29.79 11.55 7.16
N HIS A 256 -29.89 11.35 5.84
CA HIS A 256 -31.05 11.82 5.11
C HIS A 256 -32.04 10.73 4.73
N GLY A 257 -31.71 9.43 4.82
CA GLY A 257 -32.60 8.34 4.36
C GLY A 257 -32.98 8.42 2.87
N HIS A 258 -32.54 9.45 2.15
CA HIS A 258 -32.70 9.66 0.73
C HIS A 258 -31.51 9.00 0.03
N GLN A 259 -31.79 8.35 -1.11
CA GLN A 259 -30.76 7.90 -2.02
C GLN A 259 -29.78 9.05 -2.27
N ALA A 260 -28.49 8.83 -2.03
CA ALA A 260 -27.48 9.86 -2.28
C ALA A 260 -27.64 10.38 -3.71
N PRO A 261 -27.51 11.69 -3.95
CA PRO A 261 -27.65 12.26 -5.29
C PRO A 261 -26.76 11.47 -6.25
N HIS A 262 -27.32 10.95 -7.34
CA HIS A 262 -26.59 10.13 -8.31
C HIS A 262 -25.28 10.80 -8.76
N ALA A 263 -25.24 12.14 -8.83
CA ALA A 263 -24.03 12.89 -9.13
C ALA A 263 -22.87 12.66 -8.15
N LEU A 264 -23.15 12.51 -6.84
CA LEU A 264 -22.12 12.30 -5.82
C LEU A 264 -21.58 10.87 -5.83
N THR A 265 -22.40 9.88 -6.17
CA THR A 265 -21.95 8.48 -6.30
C THR A 265 -21.21 8.25 -7.62
N THR A 266 -21.49 9.02 -8.68
CA THR A 266 -20.77 8.92 -9.97
C THR A 266 -19.33 9.42 -9.88
N ILE A 267 -19.06 10.42 -9.04
CA ILE A 267 -17.70 10.97 -8.85
C ILE A 267 -16.88 10.25 -7.78
N GLU A 268 -17.49 9.33 -7.02
CA GLU A 268 -16.82 8.54 -5.98
C GLU A 268 -15.54 7.83 -6.47
N PRO A 269 -15.50 7.17 -7.65
CA PRO A 269 -14.28 6.58 -8.19
C PRO A 269 -13.12 7.56 -8.36
N VAL A 270 -13.45 8.81 -8.68
CA VAL A 270 -12.46 9.87 -8.88
C VAL A 270 -11.85 10.24 -7.53
N PHE A 271 -12.68 10.47 -6.52
CA PHE A 271 -12.17 10.85 -5.21
C PHE A 271 -11.50 9.69 -4.47
N ASP A 272 -11.90 8.43 -4.67
CA ASP A 272 -11.25 7.30 -4.01
C ASP A 272 -10.05 6.77 -4.81
N SER A 273 -10.31 6.23 -6.01
CA SER A 273 -9.31 5.48 -6.78
C SER A 273 -8.34 6.37 -7.54
N TRP A 274 -8.81 7.46 -8.17
CA TRP A 274 -7.93 8.37 -8.92
C TRP A 274 -7.04 9.19 -8.00
N ILE A 275 -7.56 9.74 -6.89
CA ILE A 275 -6.71 10.42 -5.91
C ILE A 275 -5.63 9.48 -5.39
N ARG A 276 -5.97 8.21 -5.10
CA ARG A 276 -4.98 7.21 -4.68
C ARG A 276 -3.92 6.94 -5.76
N PHE A 277 -4.33 6.82 -7.01
CA PHE A 277 -3.40 6.70 -8.14
C PHE A 277 -2.44 7.89 -8.21
N VAL A 278 -2.95 9.12 -8.08
CA VAL A 278 -2.14 10.34 -8.06
C VAL A 278 -1.15 10.32 -6.88
N ILE A 279 -1.60 9.94 -5.69
CA ILE A 279 -0.72 9.81 -4.51
C ILE A 279 0.42 8.82 -4.81
N LEU A 280 0.12 7.63 -5.35
CA LEU A 280 1.12 6.63 -5.72
C LEU A 280 2.13 7.20 -6.73
N MET A 281 1.67 8.00 -7.70
CA MET A 281 2.54 8.69 -8.65
C MET A 281 3.45 9.72 -7.98
N LEU A 282 2.93 10.54 -7.07
CA LEU A 282 3.74 11.50 -6.32
C LEU A 282 4.81 10.80 -5.47
N LEU A 283 4.44 9.69 -4.83
CA LEU A 283 5.37 8.88 -4.03
C LEU A 283 6.45 8.21 -4.89
N LEU A 284 6.10 7.77 -6.11
CA LEU A 284 7.09 7.31 -7.09
C LEU A 284 8.08 8.43 -7.43
N VAL A 285 7.60 9.64 -7.75
CA VAL A 285 8.46 10.80 -8.06
C VAL A 285 9.41 11.13 -6.91
N ILE A 286 8.96 11.00 -5.66
CA ILE A 286 9.82 11.16 -4.47
C ILE A 286 10.90 10.06 -4.43
N GLY A 287 10.56 8.82 -4.80
CA GLY A 287 11.48 7.68 -4.83
C GLY A 287 12.50 7.71 -5.96
N THR A 288 12.18 8.34 -7.09
CA THR A 288 13.09 8.41 -8.24
C THR A 288 14.09 9.57 -8.18
N ARG A 289 13.89 10.56 -7.31
CA ARG A 289 14.82 11.70 -7.16
C ARG A 289 16.16 11.23 -6.55
N GLY A 290 17.17 11.04 -7.42
CA GLY A 290 18.49 10.46 -7.14
C GLY A 290 19.55 11.37 -6.52
N ILE A 291 20.81 11.27 -7.02
CA ILE A 291 22.09 11.72 -6.40
C ILE A 291 22.18 13.25 -6.18
N ASP A 292 21.50 14.06 -6.98
CA ASP A 292 21.36 15.52 -6.77
C ASP A 292 20.10 15.90 -5.96
N GLY A 293 19.37 14.90 -5.46
CA GLY A 293 18.13 15.02 -4.72
C GLY A 293 18.23 14.58 -3.26
N LEU A 294 17.07 14.54 -2.59
CA LEU A 294 16.88 14.17 -1.17
C LEU A 294 17.67 12.94 -0.70
N TRP A 295 17.94 11.99 -1.61
CA TRP A 295 18.60 10.73 -1.30
C TRP A 295 20.04 10.62 -1.82
N GLY A 296 20.63 11.74 -2.27
CA GLY A 296 22.04 11.82 -2.61
C GLY A 296 22.91 11.57 -1.40
N ILE A 297 23.88 10.67 -1.54
CA ILE A 297 25.02 10.59 -0.65
C ILE A 297 25.98 11.66 -1.19
N MET A 298 26.28 12.71 -0.42
CA MET A 298 27.41 13.59 -0.75
C MET A 298 28.65 12.71 -0.82
N GLN A 299 29.13 12.45 -2.02
CA GLN A 299 30.40 11.77 -2.21
C GLN A 299 31.49 12.78 -1.85
N HIS A 300 32.38 12.42 -0.94
CA HIS A 300 33.43 13.29 -0.41
C HIS A 300 34.33 13.95 -1.48
N TRP A 301 34.35 13.44 -2.71
CA TRP A 301 35.11 14.02 -3.83
C TRP A 301 34.34 15.08 -4.64
N THR A 302 33.04 15.30 -4.36
CA THR A 302 32.25 16.37 -5.02
C THR A 302 32.32 17.71 -4.29
N GLN A 303 33.15 17.82 -3.24
CA GLN A 303 33.68 19.12 -2.82
C GLN A 303 34.67 19.59 -3.89
N ALA A 304 34.13 20.16 -4.97
CA ALA A 304 34.92 20.98 -5.86
C ALA A 304 35.65 22.01 -4.99
N GLU A 305 36.98 22.00 -5.09
CA GLU A 305 37.88 23.04 -4.63
C GLU A 305 37.20 24.40 -4.74
N TYR A 306 36.90 25.02 -3.60
CA TYR A 306 36.89 26.46 -3.56
C TYR A 306 38.30 26.88 -3.98
N PRO A 307 38.48 27.67 -5.06
CA PRO A 307 39.80 28.20 -5.40
C PRO A 307 40.27 29.00 -4.19
N GLN A 308 41.30 28.51 -3.51
CA GLN A 308 42.00 29.33 -2.54
C GLN A 308 42.51 30.57 -3.30
N PRO A 309 42.28 31.79 -2.80
CA PRO A 309 42.88 32.96 -3.41
C PRO A 309 44.41 32.80 -3.34
N PRO A 310 45.13 33.13 -4.43
CA PRO A 310 46.57 32.90 -4.51
C PRO A 310 47.27 33.66 -3.37
N ALA A 311 48.08 32.94 -2.61
CA ALA A 311 48.93 33.49 -1.57
C ALA A 311 49.96 34.44 -2.20
N SER A 312 49.70 35.74 -2.14
CA SER A 312 50.71 36.76 -2.42
C SER A 312 51.60 36.91 -1.18
N SER A 313 52.82 36.42 -1.28
CA SER A 313 53.94 36.70 -0.39
C SER A 313 54.25 38.20 -0.39
N TYR A 314 54.17 38.88 0.77
CA TYR A 314 55.12 39.89 1.26
C TYR A 314 54.69 40.40 2.67
N ASP A 315 55.63 40.26 3.61
CA ASP A 315 55.94 40.98 4.86
C ASP A 315 54.90 41.65 5.79
N GLN A 316 55.10 41.28 7.08
CA GLN A 316 55.12 42.10 8.32
C GLN A 316 53.87 42.34 9.20
N ALA A 317 54.04 41.81 10.43
CA ALA A 317 53.72 42.35 11.76
C ALA A 317 52.41 41.94 12.48
N PRO A 318 52.46 41.79 13.83
CA PRO A 318 51.64 40.83 14.57
C PRO A 318 50.50 41.50 15.35
N LEU A 319 49.41 40.78 15.65
CA LEU A 319 48.63 40.96 16.88
C LEU A 319 47.54 39.88 17.11
N SER A 320 47.62 39.30 18.31
CA SER A 320 46.55 38.84 19.21
C SER A 320 45.59 37.67 18.85
N ARG A 321 45.89 36.52 19.49
CA ARG A 321 45.04 35.76 20.45
C ARG A 321 43.57 35.47 20.07
N SER A 322 43.23 34.19 19.89
CA SER A 322 42.35 33.46 20.82
C SER A 322 42.24 31.97 20.45
N THR A 323 41.83 31.19 21.43
CA THR A 323 42.17 29.79 21.70
C THR A 323 41.00 28.84 21.38
N TYR A 324 41.30 27.55 21.18
CA TYR A 324 40.42 26.36 21.23
C TYR A 324 39.59 26.02 19.98
N TYR A 325 40.05 25.03 19.19
CA TYR A 325 39.68 23.60 19.32
C TYR A 325 40.56 22.79 18.36
N GLN A 326 41.35 21.88 18.90
CA GLN A 326 42.25 20.99 18.17
C GLN A 326 41.49 19.67 17.94
N PRO A 327 41.25 19.21 16.69
CA PRO A 327 40.84 17.83 16.49
C PRO A 327 42.06 16.93 16.73
N GLN A 328 42.02 16.15 17.80
CA GLN A 328 42.91 15.01 18.03
C GLN A 328 42.85 14.10 16.80
N GLN A 329 43.90 14.14 15.97
CA GLN A 329 44.14 13.11 14.96
C GLN A 329 44.45 11.81 15.70
N HIS A 330 43.54 10.84 15.63
CA HIS A 330 43.86 9.45 15.93
C HIS A 330 44.76 8.93 14.82
N GLU A 331 46.00 8.66 15.22
CA GLU A 331 47.06 8.05 14.44
C GLU A 331 46.67 6.59 14.15
N TYR A 332 46.27 6.31 12.91
CA TYR A 332 46.20 4.94 12.41
C TYR A 332 47.58 4.56 11.86
N PRO A 333 48.11 3.36 12.17
CA PRO A 333 49.38 2.92 11.60
C PRO A 333 49.23 2.75 10.09
N ALA A 334 49.99 3.54 9.35
CA ALA A 334 50.08 3.48 7.91
C ALA A 334 50.70 2.15 7.47
N TRP A 335 49.96 1.36 6.70
CA TRP A 335 50.58 0.37 5.83
C TRP A 335 51.37 1.14 4.76
N GLN A 336 52.69 1.02 4.87
CA GLN A 336 53.66 1.58 3.93
C GLN A 336 53.52 0.86 2.58
N CYS A 337 53.04 1.56 1.55
CA CYS A 337 53.36 1.20 0.18
C CYS A 337 54.76 1.70 -0.15
N PRO A 338 55.62 0.93 -0.84
CA PRO A 338 56.94 1.39 -1.20
C PRO A 338 56.86 2.60 -2.14
N GLN A 339 57.46 3.68 -1.67
CA GLN A 339 57.68 4.94 -2.34
C GLN A 339 58.68 4.70 -3.48
N SER A 340 58.22 4.78 -4.73
CA SER A 340 59.12 4.94 -5.88
C SER A 340 59.09 6.41 -6.29
N ASN A 341 60.28 7.02 -6.33
CA ASN A 341 60.51 8.38 -6.78
C ASN A 341 61.81 8.34 -7.62
N PRO A 342 62.06 9.32 -8.48
CA PRO A 342 61.40 9.58 -9.75
C PRO A 342 62.41 9.44 -10.91
N ASP A 343 61.94 9.40 -12.15
CA ASP A 343 62.75 9.91 -13.26
C ASP A 343 61.93 10.90 -14.11
N PRO A 344 62.55 12.02 -14.54
CA PRO A 344 61.87 13.13 -15.19
C PRO A 344 61.77 12.90 -16.71
N TYR A 345 60.89 13.66 -17.35
CA TYR A 345 60.63 13.76 -18.80
C TYR A 345 59.61 12.78 -19.37
N GLY A 346 58.43 13.32 -19.75
CA GLY A 346 57.60 12.68 -20.77
C GLY A 346 56.10 12.96 -20.65
N ALA A 347 55.67 14.09 -21.19
CA ALA A 347 54.40 14.35 -21.87
C ALA A 347 53.08 13.71 -21.34
N TRP A 348 52.17 14.62 -21.00
CA TRP A 348 50.72 14.45 -20.98
C TRP A 348 50.18 13.62 -22.16
N ASN A 349 49.32 12.64 -21.89
CA ASN A 349 48.21 12.30 -22.78
C ASN A 349 47.02 11.72 -22.00
N VAL A 350 45.84 12.14 -22.46
CA VAL A 350 44.54 12.07 -21.79
C VAL A 350 43.65 11.14 -22.63
N HIS A 351 43.08 10.11 -21.98
CA HIS A 351 42.02 9.19 -22.42
C HIS A 351 42.40 8.03 -23.36
N GLU A 352 42.18 6.77 -22.93
CA GLU A 352 41.08 5.87 -23.38
C GLU A 352 41.33 4.38 -23.03
N LEU A 353 40.36 3.81 -22.30
CA LEU A 353 39.87 2.42 -22.30
C LEU A 353 40.83 1.22 -22.08
N ALA A 354 40.67 0.59 -20.91
CA ALA A 354 40.90 -0.86 -20.74
C ALA A 354 39.60 -1.53 -20.24
N THR A 355 39.10 -2.46 -21.04
CA THR A 355 38.01 -3.41 -20.80
C THR A 355 38.32 -4.37 -19.65
N PRO A 356 37.32 -4.80 -18.84
CA PRO A 356 37.39 -6.06 -18.14
C PRO A 356 36.41 -7.06 -18.77
N GLN A 357 36.94 -7.94 -19.61
CA GLN A 357 36.39 -9.28 -19.81
C GLN A 357 37.46 -10.27 -19.37
N GLN A 358 37.30 -10.83 -18.18
CA GLN A 358 37.73 -12.20 -17.93
C GLN A 358 36.76 -12.85 -16.96
N VAL A 359 36.01 -13.78 -17.55
CA VAL A 359 34.93 -14.59 -17.03
C VAL A 359 35.53 -15.63 -16.08
N ALA A 360 35.03 -15.68 -14.84
CA ALA A 360 35.29 -16.80 -13.94
C ALA A 360 34.58 -18.05 -14.46
N GLN A 361 35.30 -19.17 -14.44
CA GLN A 361 34.91 -20.46 -15.00
C GLN A 361 33.69 -21.07 -14.30
N ILE A 362 32.83 -21.70 -15.10
CA ILE A 362 31.53 -22.29 -14.73
C ILE A 362 31.69 -23.56 -13.84
N GLU A 363 32.89 -24.12 -13.74
CA GLU A 363 33.16 -25.38 -13.03
C GLU A 363 33.18 -25.29 -11.50
N GLU A 364 33.27 -24.10 -10.90
CA GLU A 364 33.29 -23.94 -9.43
C GLU A 364 31.89 -23.85 -8.78
N LEU A 365 30.83 -23.71 -9.59
CA LEU A 365 29.45 -23.57 -9.10
C LEU A 365 28.69 -24.91 -9.00
N GLU A 366 29.10 -25.96 -9.73
CA GLU A 366 28.45 -27.27 -9.69
C GLU A 366 28.84 -28.11 -8.45
N ALA A 367 29.98 -27.85 -7.83
CA ALA A 367 30.46 -28.60 -6.66
C ALA A 367 29.73 -28.26 -5.34
N ARG A 368 28.92 -27.20 -5.30
CA ARG A 368 28.13 -26.81 -4.10
C ARG A 368 26.67 -27.27 -4.12
N GLN A 369 26.22 -27.97 -5.16
CA GLN A 369 24.81 -28.32 -5.33
C GLN A 369 24.46 -29.78 -4.94
N THR A 370 25.43 -30.58 -4.48
CA THR A 370 25.25 -32.03 -4.20
C THR A 370 25.13 -32.43 -2.72
N GLN A 371 24.83 -31.50 -1.80
CA GLN A 371 24.51 -31.88 -0.41
C GLN A 371 23.16 -31.29 0.04
N GLN A 372 22.08 -31.99 -0.30
CA GLN A 372 20.82 -31.97 0.44
C GLN A 372 20.33 -33.40 0.68
N PRO A 373 20.05 -33.81 1.93
CA PRO A 373 19.33 -35.06 2.20
C PRO A 373 17.83 -34.90 1.90
N VAL A 374 17.35 -35.84 1.10
CA VAL A 374 15.97 -36.08 0.70
C VAL A 374 15.20 -36.73 1.86
N TYR A 375 14.00 -36.22 2.18
CA TYR A 375 12.94 -37.01 2.81
C TYR A 375 11.67 -36.90 1.96
N TYR A 376 11.27 -38.02 1.38
CA TYR A 376 10.00 -38.30 0.71
C TYR A 376 9.12 -39.10 1.67
N SER A 377 7.83 -38.76 1.77
CA SER A 377 6.67 -39.65 2.03
C SER A 377 5.45 -38.75 2.24
N ASP A 378 4.23 -39.02 1.82
CA ASP A 378 3.62 -39.94 0.86
C ASP A 378 2.18 -39.44 0.70
N ALA A 379 1.56 -39.80 -0.42
CA ALA A 379 0.15 -39.50 -0.69
C ALA A 379 -0.79 -40.60 -0.14
N TYR A 380 -2.05 -40.21 0.07
CA TYR A 380 -3.28 -41.00 0.27
C TYR A 380 -3.55 -41.65 1.65
N GLN A 381 -4.66 -41.25 2.27
CA GLN A 381 -5.78 -42.17 2.60
C GLN A 381 -7.01 -41.42 3.15
N MET A 382 -8.14 -41.53 2.44
CA MET A 382 -9.47 -41.49 3.06
C MET A 382 -9.70 -42.78 3.87
N PRO A 383 -10.58 -42.74 4.87
CA PRO A 383 -11.43 -43.88 5.18
C PRO A 383 -12.90 -43.52 4.95
N GLY A 384 -13.50 -44.18 3.97
CA GLY A 384 -14.93 -44.51 3.99
C GLY A 384 -15.13 -45.95 4.45
N VAL A 385 -16.41 -46.35 4.56
CA VAL A 385 -16.98 -47.70 4.81
C VAL A 385 -17.28 -47.95 6.30
N SER A 386 -18.44 -48.46 6.76
CA SER A 386 -19.78 -48.79 6.23
C SER A 386 -20.53 -49.48 7.40
N GLY A 387 -21.88 -49.52 7.38
CA GLY A 387 -22.58 -50.64 8.07
C GLY A 387 -23.88 -50.33 8.84
N ARG A 388 -24.95 -50.09 8.08
CA ARG A 388 -26.37 -50.37 8.35
C ARG A 388 -26.69 -51.44 9.43
N LYS A 389 -27.67 -51.17 10.32
CA LYS A 389 -28.73 -52.13 10.71
C LYS A 389 -30.05 -51.42 11.03
N GLU A 390 -31.10 -51.94 10.43
CA GLU A 390 -32.53 -51.66 10.64
C GLU A 390 -33.07 -52.35 11.92
N GLY A 391 -34.23 -51.89 12.41
CA GLY A 391 -35.05 -52.54 13.46
C GLY A 391 -35.75 -51.50 14.36
N VAL A 392 -36.95 -50.99 14.04
CA VAL A 392 -38.31 -51.55 14.29
C VAL A 392 -38.77 -51.44 15.76
N GLY A 393 -39.95 -50.81 15.94
CA GLY A 393 -40.85 -50.89 17.11
C GLY A 393 -40.60 -49.83 18.20
N GLU A 394 -41.58 -49.26 18.91
CA GLU A 394 -43.04 -49.33 18.95
C GLU A 394 -43.49 -48.34 20.06
N GLN A 395 -44.76 -47.88 20.00
CA GLN A 395 -45.61 -47.42 21.13
C GLN A 395 -45.22 -46.13 21.91
N SER A 396 -46.03 -45.06 21.91
CA SER A 396 -47.37 -44.86 22.53
C SER A 396 -47.35 -44.77 24.06
N CYS A 397 -47.52 -43.55 24.61
CA CYS A 397 -48.33 -43.18 25.80
C CYS A 397 -48.11 -41.67 26.11
N LYS A 398 -49.14 -40.82 25.96
CA LYS A 398 -50.17 -40.40 26.95
C LYS A 398 -49.72 -39.31 27.95
N ALA A 399 -50.20 -38.09 27.68
CA ALA A 399 -50.92 -37.13 28.53
C ALA A 399 -50.55 -36.91 30.04
N ALA A 400 -50.19 -35.63 30.31
CA ALA A 400 -50.74 -34.70 31.33
C ALA A 400 -50.47 -34.93 32.85
N PRO A 401 -50.73 -33.94 33.76
CA PRO A 401 -50.73 -32.46 33.68
C PRO A 401 -49.98 -31.74 34.86
N MET A 402 -49.96 -30.39 34.79
CA MET A 402 -49.95 -29.30 35.80
C MET A 402 -49.82 -29.58 37.31
N PRO A 403 -49.29 -28.60 38.08
CA PRO A 403 -50.10 -27.46 38.56
C PRO A 403 -49.80 -26.13 37.85
#